data_AF-A0A953SLH6-F1
#
_entry.id   AF-A0A953SLH6-F1
#
_cell.length_a   1.000
_cell.length_b   1.000
_cell.length_c   1.000
_cell.angle_alpha   90.00
_cell.angle_beta   90.00
_cell.angle_gamma   90.00
#
_symmetry.space_group_name_H-M   'P 1'
#
loop_
_entity.id
_entity.type
_entity.pdbx_description
1 polymer ?
#
loop_
_entity_poly.entity_id
_entity_poly.type
_entity_poly.pdbx_seq_one_letter_code
_entity_poly.pdbx_strand_id
1 'polypeptide(L)'
;MHDEPNNTPRIEIGLPGWVRSVAAPGERLASRVERMALAIELSRQNVGRGDGGPFGAAVFEIESGRLVSSGVNLVVKHGNSALHAEVVALMFAQRRLDSFTLADGPA
;
A
#
# COMPACT_ATOMS: atom_id res chain seq x y z
N MET A 1 -35.59 -22.13 16.09
CA MET A 1 -34.38 -22.13 15.24
C MET A 1 -34.31 -20.73 14.66
N HIS A 2 -33.57 -19.84 15.31
CA HIS A 2 -33.40 -18.46 14.84
C HIS A 2 -32.18 -18.45 13.91
N ASP A 3 -32.41 -18.22 12.63
CA ASP A 3 -31.34 -17.84 11.69
C ASP A 3 -30.91 -16.41 12.05
N GLU A 4 -29.87 -16.30 12.87
CA GLU A 4 -29.10 -15.07 13.00
C GLU A 4 -28.43 -14.78 11.64
N PRO A 5 -28.56 -13.57 11.07
CA PRO A 5 -27.82 -13.23 9.87
C PRO A 5 -26.33 -13.45 10.12
N ASN A 6 -25.65 -14.13 9.20
CA ASN A 6 -24.21 -14.38 9.24
C ASN A 6 -23.44 -13.04 9.23
N ASN A 7 -23.25 -12.44 10.41
CA ASN A 7 -22.61 -11.16 10.60
C ASN A 7 -21.11 -11.37 10.88
N THR A 8 -20.42 -12.03 9.93
CA THR A 8 -18.97 -12.20 10.03
C THR A 8 -18.30 -10.82 9.96
N PRO A 9 -17.49 -10.43 10.97
CA PRO A 9 -16.84 -9.12 10.99
C PRO A 9 -15.86 -8.98 9.81
N ARG A 10 -15.89 -7.82 9.14
CA ARG A 10 -15.03 -7.48 8.00
C ARG A 10 -14.19 -6.24 8.31
N ILE A 11 -12.95 -6.26 7.84
CA ILE A 11 -12.06 -5.09 7.83
C ILE A 11 -11.91 -4.65 6.36
N GLU A 12 -12.10 -3.37 6.10
CA GLU A 12 -11.87 -2.75 4.79
C GLU A 12 -10.75 -1.72 4.91
N ILE A 13 -9.78 -1.81 4.00
CA ILE A 13 -8.60 -0.94 3.98
C ILE A 13 -8.64 -0.19 2.66
N GLY A 14 -8.71 1.14 2.73
CA GLY A 14 -8.68 2.03 1.57
C GLY A 14 -7.46 2.94 1.63
N LEU A 15 -6.75 3.06 0.52
CA LEU A 15 -5.74 4.11 0.38
C LEU A 15 -6.42 5.45 0.13
N PRO A 16 -5.89 6.56 0.68
CA PRO A 16 -6.31 7.90 0.29
C PRO A 16 -6.16 8.10 -1.23
N GLY A 17 -7.14 8.76 -1.87
CA GLY A 17 -7.16 8.90 -3.34
C GLY A 17 -5.94 9.60 -3.93
N TRP A 18 -5.27 10.46 -3.16
CA TRP A 18 -4.05 11.15 -3.59
C TRP A 18 -2.86 10.20 -3.77
N VAL A 19 -2.83 9.05 -3.08
CA VAL A 19 -1.72 8.09 -3.17
C VAL A 19 -1.55 7.62 -4.62
N ARG A 20 -2.65 7.33 -5.32
CA ARG A 20 -2.62 6.93 -6.74
C ARG A 20 -2.10 8.03 -7.67
N SER A 21 -2.25 9.29 -7.29
CA SER A 21 -1.77 10.43 -8.09
C SER A 21 -0.26 10.62 -7.95
N VAL A 22 0.31 10.20 -6.80
CA VAL A 22 1.75 10.27 -6.53
C VAL A 22 2.46 9.00 -6.99
N ALA A 23 1.83 7.83 -6.80
CA ALA A 23 2.40 6.51 -7.05
C ALA A 23 1.45 5.72 -7.97
N ALA A 24 1.53 5.99 -9.27
CA ALA A 24 0.64 5.36 -10.25
C ALA A 24 1.09 3.90 -10.53
N PRO A 25 0.24 2.87 -10.29
CA PRO A 25 0.63 1.49 -10.55
C PRO A 25 1.05 1.28 -12.01
N GLY A 26 2.17 0.58 -12.22
CA GLY A 26 2.74 0.35 -13.55
C GLY A 26 3.80 1.36 -13.99
N GLU A 27 3.97 2.48 -13.27
CA GLU A 27 5.08 3.41 -13.46
C GLU A 27 6.42 2.68 -13.28
N ARG A 28 7.43 3.04 -14.08
CA ARG A 28 8.76 2.43 -14.02
C ARG A 28 9.77 3.45 -13.51
N LEU A 29 10.37 3.14 -12.37
CA LEU A 29 11.44 3.95 -11.78
C LEU A 29 12.77 3.20 -11.94
N ALA A 30 13.66 3.75 -12.76
CA ALA A 30 14.85 3.06 -13.23
C ALA A 30 15.82 2.75 -12.08
N SER A 31 16.03 3.72 -11.19
CA SER A 31 17.03 3.65 -10.13
C SER A 31 16.43 3.40 -8.74
N ARG A 32 17.25 2.81 -7.86
CA ARG A 32 16.90 2.68 -6.42
C ARG A 32 16.68 4.05 -5.76
N VAL A 33 17.36 5.09 -6.25
CA VAL A 33 17.22 6.46 -5.76
C VAL A 33 15.84 7.01 -6.08
N GLU A 34 15.35 6.88 -7.31
CA GLU A 34 13.99 7.30 -7.69
C GLU A 34 12.92 6.50 -6.91
N ARG A 35 13.13 5.18 -6.77
CA ARG A 35 12.22 4.32 -5.99
C ARG A 35 12.13 4.75 -4.52
N MET A 36 13.26 5.10 -3.90
CA MET A 36 13.29 5.61 -2.54
C MET A 36 12.70 7.03 -2.45
N ALA A 37 12.96 7.88 -3.44
CA ALA A 37 12.38 9.22 -3.51
C ALA A 37 10.85 9.17 -3.54
N LEU A 38 10.25 8.19 -4.23
CA LEU A 38 8.80 7.97 -4.20
C LEU A 38 8.30 7.64 -2.78
N ALA A 39 8.97 6.74 -2.06
CA ALA A 39 8.59 6.37 -0.69
C ALA A 39 8.68 7.57 0.27
N ILE A 40 9.71 8.42 0.10
CA ILE A 40 9.87 9.65 0.87
C ILE A 40 8.76 10.66 0.53
N GLU A 41 8.42 10.82 -0.76
CA GLU A 41 7.35 11.73 -1.18
C GLU A 41 5.98 11.29 -0.64
N LEU A 42 5.69 9.99 -0.66
CA LEU A 42 4.50 9.42 -0.02
C LEU A 42 4.47 9.74 1.48
N SER A 43 5.58 9.54 2.20
CA SER A 43 5.69 9.89 3.63
C SER A 43 5.41 11.37 3.88
N ARG A 44 6.05 12.26 3.10
CA ARG A 44 5.91 13.71 3.21
C ARG A 44 4.46 14.16 2.97
N GLN A 45 3.81 13.63 1.93
CA GLN A 45 2.42 13.93 1.60
C GLN A 45 1.46 13.40 2.67
N ASN A 46 1.71 12.21 3.23
CA ASN A 46 0.86 11.63 4.27
C ASN A 46 0.77 12.53 5.51
N VAL A 47 1.92 13.08 5.94
CA VAL A 47 1.98 14.06 7.03
C VAL A 47 1.36 15.38 6.63
N GLY A 48 1.74 15.93 5.46
CA GLY A 48 1.27 17.23 4.99
C GLY A 48 -0.25 17.31 4.78
N ARG A 49 -0.89 16.15 4.60
CA ARG A 49 -2.36 16.02 4.44
C ARG A 49 -3.06 15.64 5.74
N GLY A 50 -2.33 15.34 6.82
CA GLY A 50 -2.91 14.86 8.08
C GLY A 50 -3.51 13.46 8.00
N ASP A 51 -3.11 12.65 7.01
CA ASP A 51 -3.69 11.32 6.77
C ASP A 51 -2.99 10.20 7.56
N GLY A 52 -1.82 10.48 8.13
CA GLY A 52 -1.11 9.55 9.02
C GLY A 52 0.33 9.95 9.31
N GLY A 53 1.08 9.00 9.87
CA GLY A 53 2.48 9.21 10.27
C GLY A 53 3.47 9.33 9.10
N PRO A 54 4.73 9.73 9.37
CA PRO A 54 5.78 10.01 8.37
C PRO A 54 6.40 8.74 7.76
N PHE A 55 5.57 7.85 7.23
CA PHE A 55 6.03 6.62 6.57
C PHE A 55 5.28 6.38 5.27
N GLY A 56 6.05 6.11 4.22
CA GLY A 56 5.60 5.69 2.91
C GLY A 56 6.43 4.49 2.46
N ALA A 57 5.82 3.61 1.68
CA ALA A 57 6.45 2.40 1.17
C ALA A 57 5.95 2.09 -0.25
N ALA A 58 6.76 1.36 -1.01
CA ALA A 58 6.44 0.95 -2.37
C ALA A 58 7.08 -0.39 -2.69
N VAL A 59 6.34 -1.23 -3.43
CA VAL A 59 6.79 -2.55 -3.91
C VAL A 59 7.09 -2.42 -5.40
N PHE A 60 8.30 -2.82 -5.81
CA PHE A 60 8.73 -2.78 -7.20
C PHE A 60 9.17 -4.15 -7.68
N GLU A 61 8.97 -4.43 -8.96
CA GLU A 61 9.76 -5.48 -9.61
C GLU A 61 11.23 -5.10 -9.63
N ILE A 62 12.09 -6.08 -9.28
CA ILE A 62 13.52 -5.86 -9.14
C ILE A 62 14.14 -5.44 -10.48
N GLU A 63 13.96 -6.27 -11.51
CA GLU A 63 14.58 -6.08 -12.83
C GLU A 63 13.99 -4.89 -13.58
N SER A 64 12.66 -4.84 -13.65
CA SER A 64 11.96 -3.93 -14.56
C SER A 64 11.68 -2.55 -13.95
N GLY A 65 11.87 -2.41 -12.62
CA GLY A 65 11.59 -1.20 -11.87
C GLY A 65 10.13 -0.78 -11.84
N ARG A 66 9.22 -1.67 -12.28
CA ARG A 66 7.79 -1.41 -12.31
C ARG A 66 7.22 -1.37 -10.90
N LEU A 67 6.50 -0.29 -10.57
CA LEU A 67 5.73 -0.16 -9.35
C LEU A 67 4.55 -1.15 -9.36
N VAL A 68 4.55 -2.06 -8.39
CA VAL A 68 3.48 -3.03 -8.16
C VAL A 68 2.39 -2.41 -7.27
N SER A 69 2.79 -1.83 -6.15
CA SER A 69 1.89 -1.20 -5.18
C SER A 69 2.64 -0.17 -4.33
N SER A 70 1.87 0.64 -3.60
CA SER A 70 2.37 1.60 -2.62
C SER A 70 1.52 1.59 -1.37
N GLY A 71 2.07 2.09 -0.26
CA GLY A 71 1.40 2.19 1.02
C GLY A 71 1.89 3.41 1.80
N VAL A 72 1.04 3.89 2.70
CA VAL A 72 1.33 4.95 3.67
C VAL A 72 0.86 4.52 5.04
N ASN A 73 1.42 5.09 6.10
CA ASN A 73 0.96 4.81 7.46
C ASN A 73 -0.50 5.28 7.64
N LEU A 74 -1.36 4.36 8.06
CA LEU A 74 -2.79 4.57 8.24
C LEU A 74 -3.24 4.22 9.67
N VAL A 75 -2.29 4.00 10.59
CA VAL A 75 -2.54 3.47 11.94
C VAL A 75 -3.57 4.31 12.70
N VAL A 76 -3.30 5.60 12.84
CA VAL A 76 -4.14 6.51 13.62
C VAL A 76 -5.46 6.78 12.89
N LYS A 77 -5.40 6.99 11.58
CA LYS A 77 -6.58 7.31 10.75
C LYS A 77 -7.64 6.22 10.78
N HIS A 78 -7.23 4.96 10.85
CA HIS A 78 -8.14 3.80 10.84
C HIS A 78 -8.21 3.08 12.20
N GLY A 79 -7.53 3.56 13.24
CA GLY A 79 -7.51 2.92 14.56
C GLY A 79 -6.98 1.49 14.54
N ASN A 80 -6.03 1.17 13.64
CA ASN A 80 -5.52 -0.19 13.45
C ASN A 80 -3.98 -0.19 13.43
N SER A 81 -3.38 -0.77 14.47
CA SER A 81 -1.93 -0.80 14.67
C SER A 81 -1.15 -1.56 13.58
N ALA A 82 -1.80 -2.44 12.82
CA ALA A 82 -1.15 -3.19 11.75
C ALA A 82 -0.94 -2.35 10.47
N LEU A 83 -1.66 -1.23 10.30
CA LEU A 83 -1.65 -0.46 9.05
C LEU A 83 -0.44 0.48 8.91
N HIS A 84 0.75 -0.08 9.11
CA HIS A 84 2.04 0.53 8.78
C HIS A 84 2.19 0.62 7.25
N ALA A 85 3.03 1.54 6.77
CA ALA A 85 3.18 1.80 5.34
C ALA A 85 3.63 0.55 4.57
N GLU A 86 4.58 -0.19 5.14
CA GLU A 86 5.16 -1.42 4.58
C GLU A 86 4.10 -2.51 4.48
N VAL A 87 3.34 -2.72 5.55
CA VAL A 87 2.27 -3.73 5.61
C VAL A 87 1.17 -3.40 4.61
N VAL A 88 0.76 -2.13 4.54
CA VAL A 88 -0.23 -1.66 3.57
C VAL A 88 0.26 -1.87 2.14
N ALA A 89 1.51 -1.52 1.82
CA ALA A 89 2.08 -1.74 0.49
C ALA A 89 2.08 -3.22 0.11
N LEU A 90 2.47 -4.11 1.04
CA LEU A 90 2.46 -5.57 0.82
C LEU A 90 1.03 -6.11 0.64
N MET A 91 0.07 -5.70 1.47
CA MET A 91 -1.34 -6.09 1.33
C MET A 91 -1.89 -5.75 -0.06
N PHE A 92 -1.61 -4.54 -0.57
CA PHE A 92 -2.05 -4.14 -1.90
C PHE A 92 -1.26 -4.81 -3.03
N ALA A 93 0.03 -5.15 -2.83
CA ALA A 93 0.79 -5.96 -3.80
C ALA A 93 0.17 -7.34 -3.93
N GLN A 94 -0.03 -8.03 -2.80
CA GLN A 94 -0.63 -9.36 -2.74
C GLN A 94 -2.03 -9.38 -3.33
N ARG A 95 -2.86 -8.38 -3.00
CA ARG A 95 -4.20 -8.23 -3.57
C ARG A 95 -4.18 -8.04 -5.08
N ARG A 96 -3.20 -7.28 -5.60
CA ARG A 96 -3.05 -7.01 -7.04
C ARG A 96 -2.56 -8.24 -7.81
N LEU A 97 -1.65 -9.01 -7.21
CA LEU A 97 -1.06 -10.20 -7.80
C LEU A 97 -1.91 -11.46 -7.57
N ASP A 98 -2.95 -11.36 -6.75
CA ASP A 98 -3.76 -12.49 -6.28
C ASP A 98 -2.92 -13.62 -5.69
N SER A 99 -1.88 -13.23 -4.93
CA SER A 99 -0.90 -14.15 -4.37
C SER A 99 -0.40 -13.64 -3.03
N PHE A 100 -0.19 -14.55 -2.07
CA PHE A 100 0.43 -14.21 -0.79
C PHE A 100 1.95 -14.05 -0.91
N THR A 101 2.56 -14.63 -1.94
CA THR A 101 4.00 -14.51 -2.23
C THR A 101 4.25 -13.45 -3.30
N LEU A 102 5.40 -12.78 -3.19
CA LEU A 102 5.89 -11.80 -4.17
C LEU A 102 7.10 -12.34 -4.96
N ALA A 103 7.42 -13.63 -4.81
CA ALA A 103 8.57 -14.26 -5.48
C ALA A 103 8.30 -14.50 -6.97
N ASP A 104 7.08 -14.93 -7.29
CA ASP A 104 6.65 -15.25 -8.64
C ASP A 104 5.69 -14.16 -9.10
N GLY A 105 5.92 -13.58 -10.28
CA GLY A 105 4.98 -12.64 -10.92
C GLY A 105 3.59 -13.28 -11.09
N PRO A 106 2.57 -12.52 -11.53
CA PRO A 106 1.24 -13.11 -11.71
C PRO A 106 1.34 -14.31 -12.66
N ALA A 107 0.66 -15.40 -12.29
CA ALA A 107 0.55 -16.63 -13.07
C ALA A 107 -0.05 -16.37 -14.46
#